data_AF-A0A9D8K6N0-F1
#
_entry.id   AF-A0A9D8K6N0-F1
#
_cell.length_a   1.000
_cell.length_b   1.000
_cell.length_c   1.000
_cell.angle_alpha   90.00
_cell.angle_beta   90.00
_cell.angle_gamma   90.00
#
_symmetry.space_group_name_H-M   'P 1'
#
loop_
_entity.id
_entity.type
_entity.pdbx_description
1 polymer ?
#
loop_
_entity_poly.entity_id
_entity_poly.type
_entity_poly.pdbx_seq_one_letter_code
_entity_poly.pdbx_strand_id
1 'polypeptide(L)'
;MTDSQEWWPADWGHYGGLFIRMAWHNAGTCRTADGRGGGGTGNQRFAPINSWPDNGNLDKAHGAGSTELVGPPPEGAPLEEMGLGWANRHGSGKGADATISGIEGAWKPHPTRWDMGYFDMLFGYEWELIKSPAGAWQWQARDCREEHLILDAHIPGLKHPPMMTTADLSLRFDPIYEPISRRFHQHPETFADAFARAWFKLTLRDMGPKCLYLGPEVPAEELLWQDPIPAVDHPLVDGAAIADLKERVAASGLSVAELVSTAWASASTFRGSDKRGGANGARVRLTPQKDWSVNQPEQLRRVLGVLEGIQRAFNASRGAGVRVSLADLIVLAGGVGVEQAAAAVGQALEVPFNPGRMDASQAQTDAASFAVMEPQADGFRNWQKGPMSVAAEHLLVDRAQLLGLSAPEMTVLVGGLRVLGASAGGSRHGVLTERPGVLSNDFFVNLLDMATTWAPVDEHGELFEGRDRRSGELRWSRSRVDLVFGSNSQLRAIAEVYAQSDGAERFVCDFVSAWVKVMDADRFDLTR
;
A
#
# COMPACT_ATOMS: atom_id res chain seq x y z
N MET A 1 6.77 -15.85 28.79
CA MET A 1 5.30 -15.66 28.86
C MET A 1 4.75 -15.70 30.28
N THR A 2 5.35 -16.46 31.21
CA THR A 2 4.86 -16.67 32.59
C THR A 2 5.69 -15.99 33.69
N ASP A 3 6.60 -15.09 33.32
CA ASP A 3 7.43 -14.34 34.26
C ASP A 3 6.77 -13.00 34.59
N SER A 4 5.79 -13.05 35.49
CA SER A 4 4.93 -11.91 35.84
C SER A 4 5.74 -10.79 36.50
N GLN A 5 5.58 -9.57 36.01
CA GLN A 5 6.22 -8.37 36.54
C GLN A 5 5.29 -7.65 37.50
N GLU A 6 5.79 -7.23 38.66
CA GLU A 6 4.97 -6.57 39.69
C GLU A 6 4.34 -5.25 39.21
N TRP A 7 5.00 -4.54 38.28
CA TRP A 7 4.50 -3.27 37.74
C TRP A 7 3.36 -3.47 36.72
N TRP A 8 3.20 -4.68 36.16
CA TRP A 8 2.04 -5.05 35.35
C TRP A 8 1.75 -6.56 35.43
N PRO A 9 1.04 -7.04 36.47
CA PRO A 9 0.87 -8.46 36.72
C PRO A 9 0.18 -9.20 35.57
N ALA A 10 0.69 -10.37 35.21
CA ALA A 10 0.12 -11.19 34.13
C ALA A 10 -1.22 -11.83 34.55
N ASP A 11 -2.28 -11.61 33.78
CA ASP A 11 -3.57 -12.29 33.98
C ASP A 11 -3.41 -13.82 33.94
N TRP A 12 -3.95 -14.52 34.94
CA TRP A 12 -3.79 -15.97 35.12
C TRP A 12 -2.31 -16.44 35.10
N GLY A 13 -1.37 -15.54 35.46
CA GLY A 13 0.06 -15.80 35.41
C GLY A 13 0.65 -15.94 33.99
N HIS A 14 -0.02 -15.43 32.95
CA HIS A 14 0.43 -15.62 31.57
C HIS A 14 0.12 -14.43 30.63
N TYR A 15 1.16 -13.78 30.08
CA TYR A 15 1.03 -12.63 29.17
C TYR A 15 0.58 -12.95 27.73
N GLY A 16 0.43 -14.23 27.38
CA GLY A 16 0.12 -14.65 26.01
C GLY A 16 -1.11 -13.95 25.42
N GLY A 17 -2.16 -13.77 26.22
CA GLY A 17 -3.32 -12.97 25.82
C GLY A 17 -2.89 -11.56 25.41
N LEU A 18 -2.27 -10.79 26.32
CA LEU A 18 -1.72 -9.44 26.07
C LEU A 18 -0.96 -9.39 24.74
N PHE A 19 0.05 -10.24 24.56
CA PHE A 19 0.89 -10.21 23.37
C PHE A 19 0.16 -10.57 22.06
N ILE A 20 -0.88 -11.42 22.10
CA ILE A 20 -1.74 -11.65 20.94
C ILE A 20 -2.48 -10.37 20.55
N ARG A 21 -3.03 -9.59 21.50
CA ARG A 21 -3.64 -8.27 21.18
C ARG A 21 -2.62 -7.30 20.65
N MET A 22 -1.43 -7.22 21.24
CA MET A 22 -0.36 -6.36 20.74
C MET A 22 -0.07 -6.63 19.26
N ALA A 23 0.19 -7.90 18.90
CA ALA A 23 0.48 -8.28 17.52
C ALA A 23 -0.73 -8.04 16.59
N TRP A 24 -1.95 -8.37 17.04
CA TRP A 24 -3.19 -8.08 16.31
C TRP A 24 -3.35 -6.58 16.03
N HIS A 25 -3.12 -5.71 17.02
CA HIS A 25 -3.27 -4.26 16.87
C HIS A 25 -2.18 -3.64 16.00
N ASN A 26 -0.94 -4.13 16.13
CA ASN A 26 0.16 -3.68 15.28
C ASN A 26 -0.19 -3.92 13.80
N ALA A 27 -0.67 -5.11 13.45
CA ALA A 27 -1.08 -5.45 12.09
C ALA A 27 -2.46 -4.86 11.69
N GLY A 28 -3.33 -4.60 12.66
CA GLY A 28 -4.74 -4.26 12.48
C GLY A 28 -5.00 -2.90 11.84
N THR A 29 -4.01 -2.00 11.85
CA THR A 29 -4.12 -0.66 11.25
C THR A 29 -4.07 -0.65 9.72
N CYS A 30 -3.70 -1.77 9.08
CA CYS A 30 -3.53 -1.88 7.63
C CYS A 30 -4.84 -1.65 6.87
N ARG A 31 -4.76 -0.85 5.79
CA ARG A 31 -5.89 -0.52 4.91
C ARG A 31 -5.56 -0.94 3.48
N THR A 32 -6.45 -1.69 2.83
CA THR A 32 -6.21 -2.19 1.46
C THR A 32 -6.24 -1.08 0.40
N ALA A 33 -6.93 0.04 0.67
CA ALA A 33 -7.09 1.16 -0.25
C ALA A 33 -5.76 1.80 -0.65
N ASP A 34 -4.87 2.06 0.32
CA ASP A 34 -3.57 2.70 0.10
C ASP A 34 -2.38 1.87 0.61
N GLY A 35 -2.64 0.72 1.24
CA GLY A 35 -1.63 -0.17 1.81
C GLY A 35 -0.99 0.37 3.10
N ARG A 36 -1.42 1.52 3.61
CA ARG A 36 -0.82 2.14 4.82
C ARG A 36 -1.33 1.47 6.09
N GLY A 37 -0.61 1.70 7.18
CA GLY A 37 -0.76 0.94 8.43
C GLY A 37 -0.11 -0.42 8.32
N GLY A 38 -0.46 -1.34 9.22
CA GLY A 38 0.12 -2.68 9.29
C GLY A 38 1.32 -2.78 10.23
N GLY A 39 1.84 -4.00 10.34
CA GLY A 39 2.86 -4.35 11.32
C GLY A 39 4.30 -4.21 10.82
N GLY A 40 4.51 -4.05 9.51
CA GLY A 40 5.80 -4.13 8.82
C GLY A 40 6.77 -2.99 9.12
N THR A 41 6.32 -1.90 9.74
CA THR A 41 7.17 -0.76 10.13
C THR A 41 7.29 -0.58 11.65
N GLY A 42 6.51 -1.33 12.44
CA GLY A 42 6.44 -1.18 13.88
C GLY A 42 5.95 0.21 14.33
N ASN A 43 5.09 0.86 13.53
CA ASN A 43 4.60 2.21 13.82
C ASN A 43 3.74 2.30 15.10
N GLN A 44 3.30 1.18 15.67
CA GLN A 44 2.61 1.14 16.96
C GLN A 44 3.42 1.82 18.09
N ARG A 45 4.75 1.91 17.97
CA ARG A 45 5.62 2.58 18.95
C ARG A 45 5.71 4.11 18.81
N PHE A 46 5.06 4.69 17.81
CA PHE A 46 5.11 6.12 17.53
C PHE A 46 3.73 6.77 17.55
N ALA A 47 3.71 8.08 17.76
CA ALA A 47 2.51 8.89 17.59
C ALA A 47 1.96 8.77 16.15
N PRO A 48 0.63 8.81 15.98
CA PRO A 48 -0.39 8.83 17.03
C PRO A 48 -0.76 7.43 17.55
N ILE A 49 -0.25 6.36 16.92
CA ILE A 49 -0.71 4.98 17.13
C ILE A 49 -0.41 4.50 18.56
N ASN A 50 0.75 4.87 19.11
CA ASN A 50 1.12 4.58 20.51
C ASN A 50 0.16 5.15 21.55
N SER A 51 -0.72 6.08 21.16
CA SER A 51 -1.62 6.83 22.03
C SER A 51 -3.09 6.69 21.63
N TRP A 52 -3.41 5.83 20.67
CA TRP A 52 -4.80 5.51 20.37
C TRP A 52 -5.45 4.84 21.60
N PRO A 53 -6.69 5.19 21.95
CA PRO A 53 -7.39 4.57 23.09
C PRO A 53 -7.45 3.05 22.96
N ASP A 54 -7.63 2.54 21.74
CA ASP A 54 -7.66 1.11 21.46
C ASP A 54 -6.28 0.43 21.59
N ASN A 55 -5.20 1.17 21.82
CA ASN A 55 -3.87 0.62 22.14
C ASN A 55 -3.50 0.79 23.63
N GLY A 56 -4.41 1.29 24.47
CA GLY A 56 -4.19 1.41 25.91
C GLY A 56 -3.82 0.08 26.55
N ASN A 57 -2.66 0.03 27.23
CA ASN A 57 -2.04 -1.07 27.99
C ASN A 57 -2.05 -2.49 27.37
N LEU A 58 -2.56 -2.67 26.15
CA LEU A 58 -2.58 -3.90 25.33
C LEU A 58 -3.15 -5.19 25.99
N ASP A 59 -3.69 -5.17 27.21
CA ASP A 59 -4.49 -6.29 27.77
C ASP A 59 -5.93 -6.29 27.25
N LYS A 60 -6.74 -7.28 27.63
CA LYS A 60 -8.03 -7.55 26.96
C LYS A 60 -9.19 -6.68 27.51
N ALA A 61 -10.19 -7.34 28.09
CA ALA A 61 -11.39 -6.74 28.63
C ALA A 61 -11.18 -6.47 30.12
N HIS A 62 -10.46 -5.38 30.40
CA HIS A 62 -10.35 -4.81 31.74
C HIS A 62 -11.12 -3.48 31.82
N GLY A 63 -11.91 -3.36 32.88
CA GLY A 63 -12.90 -2.33 33.16
C GLY A 63 -13.32 -2.38 34.64
N ALA A 64 -12.38 -2.67 35.54
CA ALA A 64 -12.61 -2.87 36.98
C ALA A 64 -13.17 -1.61 37.67
N GLY A 65 -12.86 -0.41 37.16
CA GLY A 65 -13.35 0.86 37.68
C GLY A 65 -13.53 1.94 36.61
N SER A 66 -14.07 3.09 37.02
CA SER A 66 -14.39 4.23 36.14
C SER A 66 -13.23 4.63 35.23
N THR A 67 -13.51 4.83 33.95
CA THR A 67 -12.53 5.30 32.95
C THR A 67 -12.02 6.71 33.24
N GLU A 68 -12.69 7.49 34.09
CA GLU A 68 -12.25 8.83 34.53
C GLU A 68 -11.00 8.79 35.43
N LEU A 69 -10.68 7.60 35.98
CA LEU A 69 -9.50 7.37 36.81
C LEU A 69 -8.26 7.03 35.97
N VAL A 70 -8.43 6.79 34.67
CA VAL A 70 -7.33 6.52 33.73
C VAL A 70 -6.75 7.85 33.25
N GLY A 71 -5.44 8.01 33.43
CA GLY A 71 -4.67 9.19 33.04
C GLY A 71 -4.52 9.36 31.53
N PRO A 72 -3.82 10.43 31.09
CA PRO A 72 -3.57 10.69 29.68
C PRO A 72 -2.79 9.56 28.99
N PRO A 73 -2.93 9.41 27.66
CA PRO A 73 -2.15 8.45 26.87
C PRO A 73 -0.66 8.86 26.82
N PRO A 74 0.25 8.01 26.31
CA PRO A 74 1.69 8.25 26.36
C PRO A 74 2.17 9.62 25.86
N GLU A 75 1.67 10.10 24.72
CA GLU A 75 2.08 11.42 24.18
C GLU A 75 1.52 12.62 24.96
N GLY A 76 0.55 12.38 25.86
CA GLY A 76 -0.01 13.38 26.77
C GLY A 76 0.38 13.19 28.23
N ALA A 77 1.22 12.19 28.53
CA ALA A 77 1.59 11.83 29.89
C ALA A 77 2.68 12.76 30.47
N PRO A 78 2.72 12.94 31.80
CA PRO A 78 3.83 13.61 32.47
C PRO A 78 5.18 12.95 32.15
N LEU A 79 6.27 13.72 32.18
CA LEU A 79 7.61 13.24 31.80
C LEU A 79 8.08 12.06 32.67
N GLU A 80 7.67 12.02 33.93
CA GLU A 80 7.99 10.95 34.87
C GLU A 80 7.39 9.58 34.50
N GLU A 81 6.42 9.52 33.58
CA GLU A 81 5.89 8.26 33.04
C GLU A 81 6.82 7.61 32.00
N MET A 82 7.89 8.32 31.57
CA MET A 82 8.98 7.76 30.77
C MET A 82 8.53 7.01 29.50
N GLY A 83 7.54 7.56 28.79
CA GLY A 83 6.99 6.99 27.55
C GLY A 83 5.85 6.00 27.74
N LEU A 84 5.43 5.75 28.99
CA LEU A 84 4.17 5.08 29.32
C LEU A 84 3.03 6.10 29.42
N GLY A 85 1.81 5.60 29.62
CA GLY A 85 0.61 6.41 29.79
C GLY A 85 -0.52 5.59 30.39
N TRP A 86 -1.72 6.17 30.43
CA TRP A 86 -2.92 5.55 31.01
C TRP A 86 -2.74 5.13 32.48
N ALA A 87 -1.92 5.87 33.24
CA ALA A 87 -1.75 5.65 34.68
C ALA A 87 -3.11 5.67 35.37
N ASN A 88 -3.46 4.58 36.04
CA ASN A 88 -4.80 4.36 36.59
C ASN A 88 -4.80 4.57 38.11
N ARG A 89 -5.70 5.43 38.59
CA ARG A 89 -5.87 5.74 40.02
C ARG A 89 -6.87 4.82 40.74
N HIS A 90 -7.49 3.87 40.05
CA HIS A 90 -8.40 2.90 40.65
C HIS A 90 -7.60 1.80 41.36
N GLY A 91 -7.79 1.64 42.67
CA GLY A 91 -7.10 0.61 43.45
C GLY A 91 -5.58 0.68 43.28
N SER A 92 -4.95 -0.44 42.90
CA SER A 92 -3.54 -0.54 42.54
C SER A 92 -3.21 -0.05 41.12
N GLY A 93 -4.22 0.21 40.30
CA GLY A 93 -4.12 0.69 38.92
C GLY A 93 -3.79 -0.40 37.88
N LYS A 94 -3.63 -1.65 38.31
CA LYS A 94 -3.13 -2.79 37.50
C LYS A 94 -3.68 -4.11 38.02
N GLY A 95 -3.46 -5.21 37.28
CA GLY A 95 -3.94 -6.53 37.67
C GLY A 95 -5.45 -6.54 37.87
N ALA A 96 -5.92 -6.94 39.06
CA ALA A 96 -7.35 -6.97 39.40
C ALA A 96 -8.05 -5.60 39.30
N ASP A 97 -7.30 -4.49 39.40
CA ASP A 97 -7.84 -3.12 39.36
C ASP A 97 -7.63 -2.43 38.01
N ALA A 98 -7.23 -3.18 36.97
CA ALA A 98 -6.96 -2.61 35.65
C ALA A 98 -8.24 -2.07 34.99
N THR A 99 -8.12 -0.94 34.31
CA THR A 99 -9.16 -0.38 33.43
C THR A 99 -8.50 -0.01 32.11
N ILE A 100 -8.97 -0.60 31.01
CA ILE A 100 -8.37 -0.50 29.68
C ILE A 100 -9.42 -0.15 28.64
N SER A 101 -10.24 -1.13 28.25
CA SER A 101 -11.34 -0.91 27.30
C SER A 101 -12.60 -0.42 28.00
N GLY A 102 -12.70 -0.65 29.31
CA GLY A 102 -13.91 -0.44 30.10
C GLY A 102 -14.87 -1.64 30.04
N ILE A 103 -14.68 -2.61 29.16
CA ILE A 103 -15.37 -3.92 29.21
C ILE A 103 -14.62 -4.79 30.23
N GLU A 104 -15.32 -5.67 30.94
CA GLU A 104 -14.76 -6.47 32.03
C GLU A 104 -15.07 -7.96 31.88
N GLY A 105 -14.04 -8.81 32.01
CA GLY A 105 -14.17 -10.25 32.17
C GLY A 105 -13.54 -11.06 31.04
N ALA A 106 -13.82 -12.37 31.04
CA ALA A 106 -13.21 -13.33 30.12
C ALA A 106 -14.23 -14.08 29.28
N TRP A 107 -13.81 -14.53 28.09
CA TRP A 107 -14.68 -15.22 27.14
C TRP A 107 -14.93 -16.71 27.45
N LYS A 108 -13.99 -17.40 28.10
CA LYS A 108 -14.03 -18.86 28.28
C LYS A 108 -13.34 -19.37 29.55
N PRO A 109 -13.69 -20.56 30.08
CA PRO A 109 -13.16 -21.10 31.36
C PRO A 109 -11.65 -21.33 31.45
N HIS A 110 -10.96 -21.49 30.33
CA HIS A 110 -9.50 -21.70 30.29
C HIS A 110 -8.79 -20.64 29.43
N PRO A 111 -8.70 -19.37 29.87
CA PRO A 111 -8.25 -18.26 29.02
C PRO A 111 -6.85 -18.41 28.43
N THR A 112 -5.99 -19.22 29.06
CA THR A 112 -4.58 -19.42 28.67
C THR A 112 -4.33 -20.67 27.82
N ARG A 113 -5.39 -21.36 27.37
CA ARG A 113 -5.29 -22.59 26.55
C ARG A 113 -5.98 -22.42 25.21
N TRP A 114 -5.45 -23.04 24.15
CA TRP A 114 -6.18 -23.17 22.89
C TRP A 114 -7.20 -24.30 23.00
N ASP A 115 -8.48 -23.98 22.84
CA ASP A 115 -9.61 -24.91 22.85
C ASP A 115 -10.84 -24.25 22.18
N MET A 116 -11.96 -24.97 22.14
CA MET A 116 -13.22 -24.49 21.56
C MET A 116 -14.12 -23.74 22.56
N GLY A 117 -13.61 -23.44 23.75
CA GLY A 117 -14.38 -22.85 24.83
C GLY A 117 -15.06 -21.53 24.46
N TYR A 118 -14.48 -20.75 23.54
CA TYR A 118 -15.12 -19.54 23.00
C TYR A 118 -16.46 -19.87 22.31
N PHE A 119 -16.47 -20.85 21.39
CA PHE A 119 -17.68 -21.25 20.69
C PHE A 119 -18.64 -22.05 21.58
N ASP A 120 -18.11 -22.85 22.51
CA ASP A 120 -18.93 -23.53 23.52
C ASP A 120 -19.73 -22.53 24.36
N MET A 121 -19.11 -21.42 24.78
CA MET A 121 -19.84 -20.36 25.47
C MET A 121 -20.79 -19.63 24.53
N LEU A 122 -20.33 -19.21 23.35
CA LEU A 122 -21.11 -18.41 22.40
C LEU A 122 -22.44 -19.07 22.02
N PHE A 123 -22.42 -20.38 21.74
CA PHE A 123 -23.61 -21.15 21.33
C PHE A 123 -24.31 -21.86 22.48
N GLY A 124 -23.63 -22.08 23.61
CA GLY A 124 -24.17 -22.83 24.75
C GLY A 124 -25.07 -22.02 25.70
N TYR A 125 -25.14 -20.70 25.52
CA TYR A 125 -25.87 -19.79 26.40
C TYR A 125 -26.73 -18.80 25.65
N GLU A 126 -27.79 -18.35 26.31
CA GLU A 126 -28.44 -17.09 25.97
C GLU A 126 -27.75 -15.94 26.70
N TRP A 127 -27.75 -14.77 26.08
CA TRP A 127 -26.92 -13.64 26.51
C TRP A 127 -27.79 -12.49 27.02
N GLU A 128 -27.48 -12.00 28.22
CA GLU A 128 -28.13 -10.84 28.84
C GLU A 128 -27.24 -9.60 28.71
N LEU A 129 -27.82 -8.48 28.27
CA LEU A 129 -27.12 -7.21 28.14
C LEU A 129 -26.97 -6.56 29.52
N ILE A 130 -25.72 -6.32 29.92
CA ILE A 130 -25.36 -5.75 31.22
C ILE A 130 -24.38 -4.57 31.06
N LYS A 131 -24.12 -3.88 32.18
CA LYS A 131 -23.05 -2.91 32.29
C LYS A 131 -21.85 -3.51 33.03
N SER A 132 -20.64 -3.27 32.51
CA SER A 132 -19.40 -3.55 33.24
C SER A 132 -19.28 -2.65 34.49
N PRO A 133 -18.33 -2.91 35.40
CA PRO A 133 -18.04 -2.01 36.52
C PRO A 133 -17.65 -0.58 36.07
N ALA A 134 -17.02 -0.44 34.90
CA ALA A 134 -16.73 0.86 34.28
C ALA A 134 -17.91 1.47 33.50
N GLY A 135 -19.07 0.82 33.44
CA GLY A 135 -20.27 1.32 32.76
C GLY A 135 -20.31 1.08 31.24
N ALA A 136 -19.43 0.24 30.69
CA ALA A 136 -19.48 -0.18 29.29
C ALA A 136 -20.61 -1.21 29.06
N TRP A 137 -21.20 -1.23 27.86
CA TRP A 137 -22.15 -2.27 27.48
C TRP A 137 -21.43 -3.56 27.13
N GLN A 138 -21.83 -4.67 27.74
CA GLN A 138 -21.34 -6.01 27.44
C GLN A 138 -22.44 -7.05 27.68
N TRP A 139 -22.19 -8.30 27.32
CA TRP A 139 -23.14 -9.39 27.49
C TRP A 139 -22.60 -10.42 28.46
N GLN A 140 -23.48 -10.99 29.26
CA GLN A 140 -23.16 -12.05 30.23
C GLN A 140 -24.01 -13.29 29.95
N ALA A 141 -23.42 -14.48 30.11
CA ALA A 141 -24.16 -15.72 29.94
C ALA A 141 -25.23 -15.86 31.03
N ARG A 142 -26.48 -16.03 30.59
CA ARG A 142 -27.61 -16.26 31.48
C ARG A 142 -27.57 -17.68 32.04
N ASP A 143 -27.85 -17.82 33.34
CA ASP A 143 -27.94 -19.12 34.04
C ASP A 143 -26.67 -19.99 33.81
N CYS A 144 -25.49 -19.35 33.94
CA CYS A 144 -24.20 -20.01 33.69
C CYS A 144 -24.00 -21.23 34.61
N ARG A 145 -23.45 -22.31 34.05
CA ARG A 145 -23.20 -23.55 34.78
C ARG A 145 -21.91 -23.42 35.59
N GLU A 146 -21.85 -24.04 36.76
CA GLU A 146 -20.71 -23.95 37.68
C GLU A 146 -19.38 -24.36 37.03
N GLU A 147 -19.39 -25.37 36.16
CA GLU A 147 -18.21 -25.82 35.42
C GLU A 147 -17.72 -24.83 34.34
N HIS A 148 -18.56 -23.87 33.95
CA HIS A 148 -18.27 -22.86 32.94
C HIS A 148 -17.97 -21.47 33.53
N LEU A 149 -18.06 -21.34 34.86
CA LEU A 149 -17.56 -20.16 35.54
C LEU A 149 -16.02 -20.09 35.40
N ILE A 150 -15.52 -18.89 35.11
CA ILE A 150 -14.12 -18.61 34.84
C ILE A 150 -13.47 -18.15 36.14
N LEU A 151 -12.35 -18.77 36.52
CA LEU A 151 -11.54 -18.28 37.65
C LEU A 151 -11.05 -16.86 37.37
N ASP A 152 -11.11 -16.01 38.39
CA ASP A 152 -10.55 -14.67 38.35
C ASP A 152 -9.05 -14.72 38.03
N ALA A 153 -8.58 -13.69 37.32
CA ALA A 153 -7.20 -13.61 36.85
C ALA A 153 -6.19 -13.42 37.99
N HIS A 154 -6.61 -12.81 39.12
CA HIS A 154 -5.72 -12.36 40.20
C HIS A 154 -6.24 -12.70 41.61
N ILE A 155 -7.55 -12.88 41.80
CA ILE A 155 -8.18 -13.13 43.10
C ILE A 155 -8.44 -14.64 43.29
N PRO A 156 -7.69 -15.33 44.17
CA PRO A 156 -7.82 -16.79 44.32
C PRO A 156 -9.22 -17.22 44.74
N GLY A 157 -9.79 -18.17 44.00
CA GLY A 157 -11.09 -18.77 44.30
C GLY A 157 -12.31 -17.96 43.86
N LEU A 158 -12.14 -16.70 43.44
CA LEU A 158 -13.21 -15.93 42.82
C LEU A 158 -13.49 -16.47 41.42
N LYS A 159 -14.76 -16.46 41.03
CA LYS A 159 -15.22 -16.93 39.72
C LYS A 159 -16.26 -15.99 39.13
N HIS A 160 -16.25 -15.87 37.80
CA HIS A 160 -17.16 -15.02 37.05
C HIS A 160 -17.82 -15.79 35.90
N PRO A 161 -19.08 -15.51 35.54
CA PRO A 161 -19.65 -16.01 34.30
C PRO A 161 -18.91 -15.43 33.08
N PRO A 162 -18.91 -16.13 31.93
CA PRO A 162 -18.29 -15.62 30.72
C PRO A 162 -19.00 -14.36 30.23
N MET A 163 -18.20 -13.45 29.66
CA MET A 163 -18.69 -12.27 28.95
C MET A 163 -18.57 -12.46 27.43
N MET A 164 -19.40 -11.73 26.68
CA MET A 164 -19.26 -11.50 25.23
C MET A 164 -19.45 -10.01 24.92
N THR A 165 -18.72 -9.51 23.92
CA THR A 165 -18.99 -8.18 23.36
C THR A 165 -20.12 -8.27 22.33
N THR A 166 -20.68 -7.13 21.95
CA THR A 166 -21.64 -7.08 20.82
C THR A 166 -21.00 -7.58 19.51
N ALA A 167 -19.69 -7.37 19.32
CA ALA A 167 -18.96 -7.88 18.17
C ALA A 167 -18.87 -9.42 18.20
N ASP A 168 -18.64 -10.02 19.36
CA ASP A 168 -18.65 -11.48 19.54
C ASP A 168 -20.02 -12.07 19.18
N LEU A 169 -21.09 -11.49 19.71
CA LEU A 169 -22.45 -11.95 19.43
C LEU A 169 -22.83 -11.83 17.95
N SER A 170 -22.24 -10.89 17.21
CA SER A 170 -22.44 -10.77 15.77
C SER A 170 -22.02 -12.05 15.03
N LEU A 171 -21.02 -12.79 15.52
CA LEU A 171 -20.60 -14.07 14.93
C LEU A 171 -21.66 -15.17 15.03
N ARG A 172 -22.66 -15.02 15.91
CA ARG A 172 -23.79 -15.92 16.08
C ARG A 172 -25.09 -15.37 15.47
N PHE A 173 -25.30 -14.06 15.49
CA PHE A 173 -26.59 -13.48 15.07
C PHE A 173 -26.60 -12.95 13.63
N ASP A 174 -25.43 -12.72 13.02
CA ASP A 174 -25.35 -12.38 11.60
C ASP A 174 -25.59 -13.63 10.73
N PRO A 175 -26.47 -13.58 9.72
CA PRO A 175 -26.83 -14.74 8.91
C PRO A 175 -25.70 -15.26 8.00
N ILE A 176 -24.64 -14.46 7.78
CA ILE A 176 -23.44 -14.86 7.02
C ILE A 176 -22.41 -15.46 7.98
N TYR A 177 -22.19 -14.86 9.15
CA TYR A 177 -21.20 -15.36 10.10
C TYR A 177 -21.65 -16.59 10.88
N GLU A 178 -22.93 -16.68 11.25
CA GLU A 178 -23.46 -17.80 12.02
C GLU A 178 -23.12 -19.18 11.43
N PRO A 179 -23.37 -19.48 10.14
CA PRO A 179 -23.06 -20.79 9.58
C PRO A 179 -21.55 -21.06 9.54
N ILE A 180 -20.72 -20.01 9.44
CA ILE A 180 -19.26 -20.13 9.49
C ILE A 180 -18.82 -20.49 10.92
N SER A 181 -19.31 -19.74 11.91
CA SER A 181 -19.04 -19.97 13.33
C SER A 181 -19.52 -21.35 13.79
N ARG A 182 -20.70 -21.77 13.36
CA ARG A 182 -21.25 -23.09 13.66
C ARG A 182 -20.42 -24.20 13.05
N ARG A 183 -19.96 -24.03 11.80
CA ARG A 183 -19.05 -25.00 11.16
C ARG A 183 -17.72 -25.07 11.89
N PHE A 184 -17.13 -23.93 12.28
CA PHE A 184 -15.90 -23.91 13.08
C PHE A 184 -16.10 -24.58 14.44
N HIS A 185 -17.25 -24.39 15.08
CA HIS A 185 -17.59 -25.07 16.32
C HIS A 185 -17.67 -26.60 16.16
N GLN A 186 -18.31 -27.07 15.08
CA GLN A 186 -18.47 -28.49 14.78
C GLN A 186 -17.20 -29.16 14.25
N HIS A 187 -16.28 -28.39 13.68
CA HIS A 187 -15.05 -28.85 13.04
C HIS A 187 -13.83 -28.06 13.56
N PRO A 188 -13.36 -28.33 14.79
CA PRO A 188 -12.28 -27.58 15.44
C PRO A 188 -10.97 -27.55 14.65
N GLU A 189 -10.66 -28.60 13.91
CA GLU A 189 -9.49 -28.70 13.04
C GLU A 189 -9.58 -27.71 11.86
N THR A 190 -10.78 -27.52 11.32
CA THR A 190 -11.03 -26.54 10.26
C THR A 190 -10.88 -25.11 10.78
N PHE A 191 -11.34 -24.86 12.02
CA PHE A 191 -11.13 -23.58 12.67
C PHE A 191 -9.65 -23.29 12.92
N ALA A 192 -8.90 -24.28 13.43
CA ALA A 192 -7.48 -24.13 13.70
C ALA A 192 -6.65 -23.79 12.44
N ASP A 193 -6.88 -24.50 11.33
CA ASP A 193 -6.21 -24.19 10.05
C ASP A 193 -6.60 -22.80 9.53
N ALA A 194 -7.89 -22.46 9.55
CA ALA A 194 -8.36 -21.15 9.11
C ALA A 194 -7.79 -20.01 9.96
N PHE A 195 -7.76 -20.17 11.28
CA PHE A 195 -7.20 -19.18 12.20
C PHE A 195 -5.69 -19.03 12.00
N ALA A 196 -4.94 -20.12 11.85
CA ALA A 196 -3.50 -20.07 11.60
C ALA A 196 -3.18 -19.34 10.29
N ARG A 197 -3.90 -19.66 9.20
CA ARG A 197 -3.74 -18.99 7.89
C ARG A 197 -4.14 -17.51 7.94
N ALA A 198 -5.24 -17.20 8.62
CA ALA A 198 -5.71 -15.82 8.78
C ALA A 198 -4.75 -14.99 9.63
N TRP A 199 -4.20 -15.56 10.71
CA TRP A 199 -3.21 -14.92 11.56
C TRP A 199 -1.90 -14.63 10.80
N PHE A 200 -1.42 -15.61 10.02
CA PHE A 200 -0.25 -15.43 9.16
C PHE A 200 -0.50 -14.32 8.12
N LYS A 201 -1.65 -14.35 7.43
CA LYS A 201 -2.01 -13.28 6.48
C LYS A 201 -2.09 -11.92 7.16
N LEU A 202 -2.75 -11.82 8.31
CA LEU A 202 -2.88 -10.58 9.06
C LEU A 202 -1.50 -9.96 9.35
N THR A 203 -0.58 -10.76 9.87
CA THR A 203 0.70 -10.28 10.40
C THR A 203 1.76 -10.05 9.33
N LEU A 204 1.52 -10.51 8.09
CA LEU A 204 2.47 -10.38 6.97
C LEU A 204 1.89 -9.73 5.70
N ARG A 205 0.62 -9.30 5.68
CA ARG A 205 -0.05 -8.71 4.48
C ARG A 205 0.62 -7.46 3.93
N ASP A 206 1.40 -6.75 4.74
CA ASP A 206 2.12 -5.52 4.38
C ASP A 206 3.64 -5.73 4.22
N MET A 207 4.10 -6.98 4.27
CA MET A 207 5.52 -7.29 4.03
C MET A 207 5.91 -7.28 2.55
N GLY A 208 4.94 -7.32 1.62
CA GLY A 208 5.20 -7.42 0.18
C GLY A 208 5.41 -8.87 -0.30
N PRO A 209 6.09 -9.06 -1.44
CA PRO A 209 6.29 -10.38 -2.03
C PRO A 209 7.13 -11.30 -1.13
N LYS A 210 6.90 -12.62 -1.26
CA LYS A 210 7.54 -13.67 -0.45
C LYS A 210 9.07 -13.64 -0.49
N CYS A 211 9.69 -13.07 -1.52
CA CYS A 211 11.16 -12.93 -1.60
C CYS A 211 11.76 -12.05 -0.49
N LEU A 212 10.95 -11.21 0.16
CA LEU A 212 11.29 -10.39 1.32
C LEU A 212 11.21 -11.14 2.66
N TYR A 213 10.69 -12.36 2.68
CA TYR A 213 10.53 -13.11 3.92
C TYR A 213 11.87 -13.74 4.30
N LEU A 214 12.26 -13.59 5.55
CA LEU A 214 13.55 -14.03 6.08
C LEU A 214 13.35 -15.00 7.24
N GLY A 215 14.33 -15.89 7.44
CA GLY A 215 14.36 -16.82 8.56
C GLY A 215 13.91 -18.25 8.21
N PRO A 216 14.12 -19.21 9.14
CA PRO A 216 13.90 -20.63 8.88
C PRO A 216 12.43 -21.06 8.92
N GLU A 217 11.53 -20.20 9.41
CA GLU A 217 10.10 -20.52 9.60
C GLU A 217 9.19 -20.01 8.46
N VAL A 218 9.78 -19.50 7.37
CA VAL A 218 9.01 -19.06 6.20
C VAL A 218 8.26 -20.24 5.60
N PRO A 219 6.91 -20.21 5.52
CA PRO A 219 6.15 -21.32 4.98
C PRO A 219 6.53 -21.62 3.53
N ALA A 220 6.64 -22.91 3.20
CA ALA A 220 6.92 -23.35 1.83
C ALA A 220 5.76 -23.04 0.87
N GLU A 221 4.51 -23.11 1.36
CA GLU A 221 3.31 -22.78 0.58
C GLU A 221 3.35 -21.32 0.08
N GLU A 222 3.00 -21.12 -1.20
CA GLU A 222 2.76 -19.79 -1.75
C GLU A 222 1.27 -19.49 -1.68
N LEU A 223 0.92 -18.34 -1.12
CA LEU A 223 -0.46 -17.95 -0.91
C LEU A 223 -0.84 -16.89 -1.94
N LEU A 224 -2.04 -17.01 -2.52
CA LEU A 224 -2.50 -16.13 -3.59
C LEU A 224 -2.46 -14.64 -3.23
N TRP A 225 -2.70 -14.29 -1.96
CA TRP A 225 -2.68 -12.89 -1.50
C TRP A 225 -1.28 -12.27 -1.48
N GLN A 226 -0.21 -13.07 -1.60
CA GLN A 226 1.17 -12.61 -1.68
C GLN A 226 1.54 -12.13 -3.10
N ASP A 227 0.59 -12.15 -4.04
CA ASP A 227 0.76 -11.80 -5.44
C ASP A 227 1.99 -12.53 -6.07
N PRO A 228 2.04 -13.88 -5.99
CA PRO A 228 3.25 -14.65 -6.25
C PRO A 228 3.80 -14.42 -7.66
N ILE A 229 5.13 -14.46 -7.77
CA ILE A 229 5.88 -14.33 -9.02
C ILE A 229 6.61 -15.66 -9.24
N PRO A 230 6.47 -16.32 -10.41
CA PRO A 230 7.24 -17.52 -10.72
C PRO A 230 8.74 -17.28 -10.59
N ALA A 231 9.48 -18.26 -10.06
CA ALA A 231 10.93 -18.19 -10.04
C ALA A 231 11.52 -18.16 -11.45
N VAL A 232 12.67 -17.50 -11.61
CA VAL A 232 13.45 -17.56 -12.85
C VAL A 232 13.92 -19.00 -13.09
N ASP A 233 13.53 -19.58 -14.23
CA ASP A 233 13.81 -20.97 -14.61
C ASP A 233 14.69 -21.07 -15.87
N HIS A 234 15.27 -19.96 -16.31
CA HIS A 234 16.11 -19.87 -17.50
C HIS A 234 17.28 -18.89 -17.32
N PRO A 235 18.37 -19.00 -18.10
CA PRO A 235 19.40 -17.98 -18.16
C PRO A 235 18.82 -16.61 -18.56
N LEU A 236 19.31 -15.55 -17.92
CA LEU A 236 18.91 -14.17 -18.22
C LEU A 236 19.63 -13.64 -19.47
N VAL A 237 19.07 -12.61 -20.07
CA VAL A 237 19.68 -11.89 -21.20
C VAL A 237 20.94 -11.14 -20.75
N ASP A 238 22.00 -11.22 -21.55
CA ASP A 238 23.23 -10.45 -21.38
C ASP A 238 23.17 -9.10 -22.10
N GLY A 239 24.24 -8.30 -22.04
CA GLY A 239 24.30 -6.97 -22.68
C GLY A 239 24.08 -7.01 -24.20
N ALA A 240 24.57 -8.03 -24.90
CA ALA A 240 24.39 -8.16 -26.34
C ALA A 240 22.95 -8.53 -26.71
N ALA A 241 22.33 -9.41 -25.92
CA ALA A 241 20.92 -9.74 -26.04
C ALA A 241 20.02 -8.54 -25.72
N ILE A 242 20.36 -7.74 -24.72
CA ILE A 242 19.65 -6.49 -24.38
C ILE A 242 19.73 -5.50 -25.54
N ALA A 243 20.91 -5.30 -26.14
CA ALA A 243 21.08 -4.42 -27.29
C ALA A 243 20.22 -4.85 -28.49
N ASP A 244 20.22 -6.14 -28.84
CA ASP A 244 19.36 -6.70 -29.92
C ASP A 244 17.87 -6.48 -29.62
N LEU A 245 17.43 -6.66 -28.38
CA LEU A 245 16.04 -6.39 -27.98
C LEU A 245 15.70 -4.90 -28.11
N LYS A 246 16.59 -4.00 -27.68
CA LYS A 246 16.41 -2.55 -27.84
C LYS A 246 16.25 -2.17 -29.31
N GLU A 247 17.08 -2.72 -30.20
CA GLU A 247 16.98 -2.50 -31.65
C GLU A 247 15.63 -2.99 -32.22
N ARG A 248 15.18 -4.18 -31.82
CA ARG A 248 13.88 -4.72 -32.25
C ARG A 248 12.71 -3.86 -31.80
N VAL A 249 12.75 -3.37 -30.57
CA VAL A 249 11.72 -2.45 -30.06
C VAL A 249 11.77 -1.11 -30.80
N ALA A 250 12.96 -0.54 -31.01
CA ALA A 250 13.12 0.70 -31.76
C ALA A 250 12.60 0.60 -33.20
N ALA A 251 12.75 -0.57 -33.83
CA ALA A 251 12.27 -0.85 -35.18
C ALA A 251 10.79 -1.27 -35.25
N SER A 252 10.08 -1.40 -34.11
CA SER A 252 8.72 -1.96 -34.09
C SER A 252 7.63 -1.00 -34.57
N GLY A 253 7.97 0.27 -34.78
CA GLY A 253 7.02 1.33 -35.15
C GLY A 253 6.15 1.83 -34.00
N LEU A 254 6.42 1.40 -32.76
CA LEU A 254 5.79 1.97 -31.56
C LEU A 254 6.37 3.36 -31.28
N SER A 255 5.50 4.30 -30.95
CA SER A 255 5.92 5.66 -30.60
C SER A 255 6.54 5.73 -29.19
N VAL A 256 7.36 6.76 -28.96
CA VAL A 256 7.92 7.09 -27.63
C VAL A 256 6.81 7.13 -26.57
N ALA A 257 5.69 7.79 -26.86
CA ALA A 257 4.56 7.89 -25.94
C ALA A 257 3.97 6.52 -25.59
N GLU A 258 3.80 5.62 -26.57
CA GLU A 258 3.30 4.25 -26.33
C GLU A 258 4.24 3.43 -25.45
N LEU A 259 5.54 3.50 -25.72
CA LEU A 259 6.58 2.79 -24.98
C LEU A 259 6.62 3.25 -23.52
N VAL A 260 6.70 4.57 -23.32
CA VAL A 260 6.77 5.22 -22.00
C VAL A 260 5.48 5.01 -21.21
N SER A 261 4.31 5.24 -21.81
CA SER A 261 3.02 5.05 -21.13
C SER A 261 2.78 3.60 -20.71
N THR A 262 3.21 2.63 -21.52
CA THR A 262 3.01 1.19 -21.21
C THR A 262 3.91 0.76 -20.05
N ALA A 263 5.18 1.15 -20.07
CA ALA A 263 6.09 0.88 -18.96
C ALA A 263 5.64 1.57 -17.66
N TRP A 264 5.21 2.84 -17.74
CA TRP A 264 4.65 3.57 -16.60
C TRP A 264 3.39 2.91 -16.06
N ALA A 265 2.45 2.51 -16.92
CA ALA A 265 1.22 1.82 -16.52
C ALA A 265 1.50 0.51 -15.77
N SER A 266 2.57 -0.20 -16.14
CA SER A 266 3.00 -1.41 -15.45
C SER A 266 3.65 -1.09 -14.09
N ALA A 267 4.73 -0.30 -14.10
CA ALA A 267 5.57 -0.07 -12.92
C ALA A 267 4.88 0.80 -11.85
N SER A 268 4.12 1.81 -12.26
CA SER A 268 3.55 2.77 -11.32
C SER A 268 2.49 2.17 -10.39
N THR A 269 1.99 0.96 -10.65
CA THR A 269 1.09 0.27 -9.70
C THR A 269 1.73 0.01 -8.34
N PHE A 270 3.07 0.04 -8.27
CA PHE A 270 3.80 -0.11 -7.02
C PHE A 270 3.35 0.90 -5.96
N ARG A 271 3.30 0.41 -4.71
CA ARG A 271 3.20 1.26 -3.53
C ARG A 271 4.07 0.71 -2.41
N GLY A 272 4.98 1.53 -1.89
CA GLY A 272 5.92 1.15 -0.83
C GLY A 272 5.29 0.96 0.55
N SER A 273 4.01 1.31 0.70
CA SER A 273 3.24 1.15 1.95
C SER A 273 3.08 -0.32 2.34
N ASP A 274 2.61 -1.17 1.44
CA ASP A 274 2.51 -2.63 1.60
C ASP A 274 3.38 -3.41 0.60
N LYS A 275 4.19 -2.70 -0.22
CA LYS A 275 5.11 -3.23 -1.23
C LYS A 275 4.41 -4.10 -2.29
N ARG A 276 3.13 -3.84 -2.56
CA ARG A 276 2.38 -4.46 -3.66
C ARG A 276 2.53 -3.68 -4.95
N GLY A 277 2.22 -4.34 -6.07
CA GLY A 277 2.28 -3.77 -7.42
C GLY A 277 3.70 -3.73 -7.97
N GLY A 278 3.88 -3.00 -9.07
CA GLY A 278 5.12 -2.93 -9.82
C GLY A 278 5.06 -3.66 -11.16
N ALA A 279 6.17 -3.64 -11.90
CA ALA A 279 6.25 -4.20 -13.25
C ALA A 279 6.50 -5.72 -13.27
N ASN A 280 7.08 -6.28 -12.22
CA ASN A 280 7.32 -7.71 -12.10
C ASN A 280 5.98 -8.48 -12.08
N GLY A 281 5.95 -9.60 -12.80
CA GLY A 281 4.72 -10.35 -13.07
C GLY A 281 4.01 -9.95 -14.35
N ALA A 282 4.33 -8.80 -14.95
CA ALA A 282 3.63 -8.23 -16.11
C ALA A 282 2.10 -8.24 -15.95
N ARG A 283 1.62 -7.96 -14.72
CA ARG A 283 0.18 -8.04 -14.39
C ARG A 283 -0.65 -7.00 -15.15
N VAL A 284 -0.02 -5.99 -15.74
CA VAL A 284 -0.66 -5.04 -16.67
C VAL A 284 -1.36 -5.74 -17.85
N ARG A 285 -0.93 -6.94 -18.24
CA ARG A 285 -1.58 -7.75 -19.30
C ARG A 285 -2.74 -8.62 -18.80
N LEU A 286 -2.95 -8.70 -17.49
CA LEU A 286 -3.93 -9.57 -16.84
C LEU A 286 -5.13 -8.77 -16.33
N THR A 287 -6.23 -9.45 -16.02
CA THR A 287 -7.36 -8.83 -15.33
C THR A 287 -7.02 -8.62 -13.85
N PRO A 288 -7.31 -7.43 -13.28
CA PRO A 288 -8.10 -6.34 -13.88
C PRO A 288 -7.31 -5.24 -14.60
N GLN A 289 -5.97 -5.21 -14.48
CA GLN A 289 -5.17 -4.05 -14.92
C GLN A 289 -5.28 -3.75 -16.42
N LYS A 290 -5.41 -4.78 -17.26
CA LYS A 290 -5.57 -4.61 -18.71
C LYS A 290 -6.84 -3.86 -19.12
N ASP A 291 -7.82 -3.80 -18.21
CA ASP A 291 -9.15 -3.22 -18.44
C ASP A 291 -9.32 -1.87 -17.72
N TRP A 292 -8.34 -1.41 -16.95
CA TRP A 292 -8.41 -0.11 -16.28
C TRP A 292 -8.41 1.04 -17.28
N SER A 293 -9.31 2.01 -17.10
CA SER A 293 -9.48 3.13 -18.02
C SER A 293 -8.21 3.99 -18.14
N VAL A 294 -7.51 4.23 -17.02
CA VAL A 294 -6.22 4.94 -17.00
C VAL A 294 -5.13 4.26 -17.84
N ASN A 295 -5.24 2.95 -18.06
CA ASN A 295 -4.28 2.16 -18.84
C ASN A 295 -4.62 2.13 -20.34
N GLN A 296 -5.69 2.81 -20.78
CA GLN A 296 -6.07 2.92 -22.20
C GLN A 296 -6.15 1.54 -22.90
N PRO A 297 -7.12 0.67 -22.53
CA PRO A 297 -7.10 -0.76 -22.84
C PRO A 297 -6.86 -1.12 -24.31
N GLU A 298 -7.37 -0.32 -25.25
CA GLU A 298 -7.17 -0.54 -26.69
C GLU A 298 -5.73 -0.29 -27.13
N GLN A 299 -5.14 0.84 -26.71
CA GLN A 299 -3.74 1.14 -26.95
C GLN A 299 -2.84 0.11 -26.28
N LEU A 300 -3.08 -0.18 -25.00
CA LEU A 300 -2.31 -1.15 -24.24
C LEU A 300 -2.32 -2.52 -24.92
N ARG A 301 -3.48 -3.02 -25.35
CA ARG A 301 -3.59 -4.30 -26.05
C ARG A 301 -2.77 -4.33 -27.34
N ARG A 302 -2.76 -3.24 -28.11
CA ARG A 302 -1.94 -3.12 -29.33
C ARG A 302 -0.45 -3.20 -28.97
N VAL A 303 0.01 -2.39 -28.03
CA VAL A 303 1.42 -2.32 -27.62
C VAL A 303 1.89 -3.68 -27.10
N LEU A 304 1.13 -4.30 -26.19
CA LEU A 304 1.45 -5.61 -25.65
C LEU A 304 1.50 -6.68 -26.75
N GLY A 305 0.58 -6.67 -27.72
CA GLY A 305 0.62 -7.61 -28.85
C GLY A 305 1.89 -7.51 -29.70
N VAL A 306 2.41 -6.28 -29.90
CA VAL A 306 3.70 -6.06 -30.59
C VAL A 306 4.86 -6.59 -29.75
N LEU A 307 4.91 -6.24 -28.46
CA LEU A 307 5.96 -6.70 -27.55
C LEU A 307 5.96 -8.23 -27.39
N GLU A 308 4.80 -8.87 -27.29
CA GLU A 308 4.67 -10.34 -27.29
C GLU A 308 5.15 -10.97 -28.60
N GLY A 309 4.95 -10.28 -29.74
CA GLY A 309 5.53 -10.67 -31.03
C GLY A 309 7.06 -10.68 -30.98
N ILE A 310 7.67 -9.59 -30.48
CA ILE A 310 9.12 -9.45 -30.32
C ILE A 310 9.65 -10.52 -29.34
N GLN A 311 9.01 -10.68 -28.19
CA GLN A 311 9.39 -11.67 -27.17
C GLN A 311 9.42 -13.08 -27.76
N ARG A 312 8.35 -13.50 -28.46
CA ARG A 312 8.26 -14.83 -29.08
C ARG A 312 9.35 -15.03 -30.12
N ALA A 313 9.55 -14.06 -31.01
CA ALA A 313 10.58 -14.13 -32.05
C ALA A 313 11.99 -14.22 -31.44
N PHE A 314 12.28 -13.39 -30.43
CA PHE A 314 13.54 -13.41 -29.70
C PHE A 314 13.77 -14.77 -29.03
N ASN A 315 12.82 -15.22 -28.19
CA ASN A 315 12.93 -16.48 -27.43
C ASN A 315 13.05 -17.70 -28.35
N ALA A 316 12.40 -17.69 -29.52
CA ALA A 316 12.53 -18.76 -30.51
C ALA A 316 13.87 -18.75 -31.25
N SER A 317 14.52 -17.58 -31.37
CA SER A 317 15.79 -17.42 -32.08
C SER A 317 17.03 -17.70 -31.23
N ARG A 318 16.90 -17.71 -29.89
CA ARG A 318 18.03 -17.88 -28.97
C ARG A 318 18.32 -19.36 -28.73
N GLY A 319 19.59 -19.74 -28.91
CA GLY A 319 20.10 -21.04 -28.46
C GLY A 319 20.30 -21.07 -26.93
N ALA A 320 20.54 -22.27 -26.38
CA ALA A 320 20.86 -22.50 -24.97
C ALA A 320 19.76 -22.10 -23.94
N GLY A 321 18.52 -21.87 -24.39
CA GLY A 321 17.38 -21.63 -23.50
C GLY A 321 17.35 -20.25 -22.84
N VAL A 322 18.19 -19.29 -23.28
CA VAL A 322 18.09 -17.88 -22.87
C VAL A 322 16.75 -17.32 -23.30
N ARG A 323 16.01 -16.71 -22.38
CA ARG A 323 14.70 -16.11 -22.64
C ARG A 323 14.61 -14.73 -22.00
N VAL A 324 13.68 -13.93 -22.52
CA VAL A 324 13.22 -12.69 -21.89
C VAL A 324 11.74 -12.81 -21.53
N SER A 325 11.36 -12.35 -20.34
CA SER A 325 9.96 -12.24 -19.91
C SER A 325 9.29 -11.02 -20.55
N LEU A 326 7.96 -11.01 -20.59
CA LEU A 326 7.24 -9.85 -21.07
C LEU A 326 7.35 -8.70 -20.07
N ALA A 327 7.43 -9.01 -18.77
CA ALA A 327 7.69 -8.03 -17.71
C ALA A 327 8.98 -7.24 -17.95
N ASP A 328 10.07 -7.94 -18.24
CA ASP A 328 11.35 -7.30 -18.59
C ASP A 328 11.25 -6.54 -19.91
N LEU A 329 10.59 -7.11 -20.93
CA LEU A 329 10.47 -6.46 -22.24
C LEU A 329 9.64 -5.18 -22.19
N ILE A 330 8.58 -5.11 -21.36
CA ILE A 330 7.80 -3.88 -21.13
C ILE A 330 8.68 -2.78 -20.54
N VAL A 331 9.49 -3.09 -19.52
CA VAL A 331 10.38 -2.13 -18.88
C VAL A 331 11.50 -1.69 -19.83
N LEU A 332 12.12 -2.64 -20.52
CA LEU A 332 13.15 -2.37 -21.52
C LEU A 332 12.61 -1.46 -22.63
N ALA A 333 11.39 -1.75 -23.11
CA ALA A 333 10.75 -0.96 -24.15
C ALA A 333 10.49 0.49 -23.71
N GLY A 334 10.06 0.71 -22.47
CA GLY A 334 9.97 2.05 -21.89
C GLY A 334 11.32 2.77 -21.85
N GLY A 335 12.39 2.06 -21.47
CA GLY A 335 13.77 2.57 -21.54
C GLY A 335 14.17 3.01 -22.94
N VAL A 336 13.88 2.21 -23.97
CA VAL A 336 14.11 2.58 -25.38
C VAL A 336 13.37 3.86 -25.75
N GLY A 337 12.13 4.03 -25.32
CA GLY A 337 11.37 5.26 -25.56
C GLY A 337 12.05 6.49 -24.93
N VAL A 338 12.57 6.36 -23.72
CA VAL A 338 13.32 7.44 -23.03
C VAL A 338 14.65 7.73 -23.73
N GLU A 339 15.41 6.72 -24.13
CA GLU A 339 16.67 6.87 -24.88
C GLU A 339 16.45 7.58 -26.21
N GLN A 340 15.41 7.19 -26.97
CA GLN A 340 15.03 7.86 -28.23
C GLN A 340 14.67 9.33 -28.01
N ALA A 341 13.92 9.62 -26.95
CA ALA A 341 13.49 10.98 -26.63
C ALA A 341 14.65 11.89 -26.19
N ALA A 342 15.65 11.35 -25.47
CA ALA A 342 16.86 12.06 -25.07
C ALA A 342 17.82 12.28 -26.26
N ALA A 343 17.97 11.28 -27.13
CA ALA A 343 18.80 11.39 -28.33
C ALA A 343 18.32 12.52 -29.27
N ALA A 344 17.02 12.82 -29.30
CA ALA A 344 16.45 13.91 -30.10
C ALA A 344 16.92 15.32 -29.68
N VAL A 345 17.49 15.49 -28.48
CA VAL A 345 18.15 16.73 -28.02
C VAL A 345 19.67 16.62 -27.98
N GLY A 346 20.24 15.61 -28.66
CA GLY A 346 21.68 15.40 -28.74
C GLY A 346 22.28 14.80 -27.46
N GLN A 347 21.47 14.32 -26.53
CA GLN A 347 21.93 13.64 -25.32
C GLN A 347 21.79 12.13 -25.49
N ALA A 348 22.84 11.52 -26.03
CA ALA A 348 22.95 10.06 -26.10
C ALA A 348 23.27 9.53 -24.70
N LEU A 349 22.31 8.85 -24.07
CA LEU A 349 22.46 8.17 -22.79
C LEU A 349 21.92 6.75 -22.90
N GLU A 350 22.39 5.89 -22.00
CA GLU A 350 21.83 4.57 -21.80
C GLU A 350 20.97 4.59 -20.54
N VAL A 351 19.72 4.12 -20.64
CA VAL A 351 18.86 3.93 -19.48
C VAL A 351 19.25 2.60 -18.82
N PRO A 352 19.67 2.61 -17.55
CA PRO A 352 19.96 1.39 -16.81
C PRO A 352 18.80 0.38 -16.86
N PHE A 353 19.14 -0.88 -17.08
CA PHE A 353 18.16 -1.97 -17.15
C PHE A 353 18.71 -3.23 -16.50
N ASN A 354 17.95 -3.76 -15.54
CA ASN A 354 18.26 -5.00 -14.84
C ASN A 354 17.24 -6.08 -15.27
N PRO A 355 17.63 -7.16 -15.96
CA PRO A 355 16.72 -8.27 -16.25
C PRO A 355 16.44 -9.10 -14.99
N GLY A 356 15.48 -10.02 -15.06
CA GLY A 356 15.13 -10.96 -14.00
C GLY A 356 13.67 -10.93 -13.56
N ARG A 357 12.85 -10.02 -14.11
CA ARG A 357 11.40 -10.07 -13.89
C ARG A 357 10.82 -11.32 -14.55
N MET A 358 9.74 -11.84 -13.99
CA MET A 358 9.03 -13.02 -14.52
C MET A 358 7.58 -12.70 -14.82
N ASP A 359 6.92 -13.56 -15.58
CA ASP A 359 5.54 -13.38 -16.03
C ASP A 359 4.57 -14.18 -15.14
N ALA A 360 3.80 -13.50 -14.30
CA ALA A 360 2.77 -14.13 -13.47
C ALA A 360 1.58 -14.59 -14.32
N SER A 361 0.87 -15.64 -13.89
CA SER A 361 -0.35 -16.12 -14.55
C SER A 361 -1.62 -15.49 -13.97
N GLN A 362 -2.75 -15.62 -14.69
CA GLN A 362 -4.05 -15.21 -14.16
C GLN A 362 -4.47 -16.01 -12.92
N ALA A 363 -4.09 -17.29 -12.83
CA ALA A 363 -4.34 -18.13 -11.66
C ALA A 363 -3.55 -17.69 -10.42
N GLN A 364 -2.41 -17.02 -10.63
CA GLN A 364 -1.56 -16.40 -9.59
C GLN A 364 -1.96 -14.94 -9.30
N THR A 365 -3.16 -14.51 -9.73
CA THR A 365 -3.62 -13.12 -9.59
C THR A 365 -5.04 -13.08 -9.06
N ASP A 366 -5.20 -12.66 -7.80
CA ASP A 366 -6.51 -12.36 -7.23
C ASP A 366 -7.03 -11.03 -7.79
N ALA A 367 -7.93 -11.11 -8.76
CA ALA A 367 -8.46 -9.93 -9.42
C ALA A 367 -9.20 -8.97 -8.46
N ALA A 368 -9.86 -9.49 -7.42
CA ALA A 368 -10.56 -8.66 -6.44
C ALA A 368 -9.55 -7.91 -5.55
N SER A 369 -8.45 -8.58 -5.17
CA SER A 369 -7.35 -7.95 -4.42
C SER A 369 -6.62 -6.86 -5.21
N PHE A 370 -6.54 -6.98 -6.55
CA PHE A 370 -5.99 -5.94 -7.42
C PHE A 370 -6.97 -4.82 -7.74
N ALA A 371 -8.29 -5.05 -7.68
CA ALA A 371 -9.29 -4.03 -8.03
C ALA A 371 -9.17 -2.77 -7.17
N VAL A 372 -8.83 -2.91 -5.88
CA VAL A 372 -8.59 -1.78 -4.96
C VAL A 372 -7.29 -1.00 -5.25
N MET A 373 -6.44 -1.50 -6.15
CA MET A 373 -5.21 -0.84 -6.58
C MET A 373 -5.39 -0.01 -7.85
N GLU A 374 -6.57 -0.01 -8.47
CA GLU A 374 -6.86 0.90 -9.57
C GLU A 374 -6.74 2.35 -9.07
N PRO A 375 -5.84 3.17 -9.63
CA PRO A 375 -5.66 4.53 -9.16
C PRO A 375 -6.94 5.32 -9.41
N GLN A 376 -7.36 6.10 -8.42
CA GLN A 376 -8.50 7.02 -8.56
C GLN A 376 -8.07 8.33 -9.24
N ALA A 377 -6.80 8.70 -9.08
CA ALA A 377 -6.12 9.77 -9.77
C ALA A 377 -4.67 9.37 -10.04
N ASP A 378 -4.14 9.79 -11.17
CA ASP A 378 -2.72 9.67 -11.50
C ASP A 378 -2.24 10.98 -12.11
N GLY A 379 -1.71 11.86 -11.26
CA GLY A 379 -1.19 13.15 -11.68
C GLY A 379 0.00 13.04 -12.64
N PHE A 380 0.76 11.94 -12.61
CA PHE A 380 1.85 11.71 -13.56
C PHE A 380 1.33 11.49 -14.99
N ARG A 381 0.10 10.96 -15.14
CA ARG A 381 -0.61 10.82 -16.42
C ARG A 381 -1.70 11.87 -16.64
N ASN A 382 -1.73 12.93 -15.81
CA ASN A 382 -2.76 13.98 -15.83
C ASN A 382 -4.20 13.44 -15.87
N TRP A 383 -4.47 12.39 -15.09
CA TRP A 383 -5.70 11.63 -15.19
C TRP A 383 -6.44 11.53 -13.85
N GLN A 384 -7.77 11.54 -13.92
CA GLN A 384 -8.66 11.33 -12.79
C GLN A 384 -9.90 10.55 -13.25
N LYS A 385 -10.39 9.62 -12.43
CA LYS A 385 -11.56 8.79 -12.76
C LYS A 385 -12.87 9.58 -12.79
N GLY A 386 -12.94 10.65 -12.01
CA GLY A 386 -14.09 11.53 -11.87
C GLY A 386 -13.81 12.59 -10.79
N PRO A 387 -14.80 13.46 -10.48
CA PRO A 387 -14.66 14.49 -9.47
C PRO A 387 -14.32 13.91 -8.09
N MET A 388 -13.41 14.57 -7.38
CA MET A 388 -12.95 14.15 -6.05
C MET A 388 -13.13 15.27 -5.04
N SER A 389 -13.34 14.91 -3.77
CA SER A 389 -13.37 15.88 -2.66
C SER A 389 -11.98 16.41 -2.28
N VAL A 390 -10.91 15.77 -2.79
CA VAL A 390 -9.51 16.13 -2.54
C VAL A 390 -8.94 16.73 -3.82
N ALA A 391 -8.27 17.87 -3.70
CA ALA A 391 -7.62 18.56 -4.80
C ALA A 391 -6.57 17.66 -5.50
N ALA A 392 -6.50 17.74 -6.83
CA ALA A 392 -5.70 16.82 -7.63
C ALA A 392 -4.19 16.88 -7.30
N GLU A 393 -3.66 18.03 -6.92
CA GLU A 393 -2.26 18.19 -6.49
C GLU A 393 -1.95 17.51 -5.15
N HIS A 394 -2.93 17.36 -4.25
CA HIS A 394 -2.74 16.57 -3.03
C HIS A 394 -2.70 15.08 -3.36
N LEU A 395 -3.52 14.62 -4.30
CA LEU A 395 -3.51 13.24 -4.79
C LEU A 395 -2.22 12.92 -5.56
N LEU A 396 -1.62 13.90 -6.26
CA LEU A 396 -0.29 13.76 -6.84
C LEU A 396 0.77 13.48 -5.76
N VAL A 397 0.78 14.27 -4.67
CA VAL A 397 1.72 14.09 -3.57
C VAL A 397 1.50 12.75 -2.85
N ASP A 398 0.24 12.37 -2.61
CA ASP A 398 -0.11 11.05 -2.07
C ASP A 398 0.47 9.92 -2.94
N ARG A 399 0.28 10.02 -4.27
CA ARG A 399 0.81 9.04 -5.22
C ARG A 399 2.34 9.01 -5.26
N ALA A 400 2.99 10.18 -5.22
CA ALA A 400 4.44 10.28 -5.17
C ALA A 400 5.00 9.63 -3.89
N GLN A 401 4.33 9.81 -2.75
CA GLN A 401 4.70 9.17 -1.49
C GLN A 401 4.59 7.65 -1.58
N LEU A 402 3.52 7.12 -2.18
CA LEU A 402 3.38 5.68 -2.41
C LEU A 402 4.51 5.12 -3.30
N LEU A 403 4.96 5.88 -4.30
CA LEU A 403 6.09 5.50 -5.15
C LEU A 403 7.48 5.71 -4.49
N GLY A 404 7.52 6.21 -3.25
CA GLY A 404 8.78 6.50 -2.56
C GLY A 404 9.57 7.66 -3.18
N LEU A 405 8.90 8.58 -3.87
CA LEU A 405 9.51 9.72 -4.56
C LEU A 405 9.65 10.92 -3.61
N SER A 406 10.80 11.58 -3.68
CA SER A 406 11.02 12.91 -3.14
C SER A 406 10.34 13.97 -4.01
N ALA A 407 10.21 15.20 -3.49
CA ALA A 407 9.65 16.31 -4.27
C ALA A 407 10.46 16.59 -5.56
N PRO A 408 11.81 16.57 -5.58
CA PRO A 408 12.58 16.71 -6.83
C PRO A 408 12.32 15.60 -7.85
N GLU A 409 12.24 14.34 -7.42
CA GLU A 409 11.95 13.19 -8.29
C GLU A 409 10.53 13.26 -8.85
N MET A 410 9.55 13.65 -8.03
CA MET A 410 8.18 13.90 -8.48
C MET A 410 8.15 15.02 -9.54
N THR A 411 8.83 16.14 -9.29
CA THR A 411 8.88 17.27 -10.21
C THR A 411 9.44 16.87 -11.57
N VAL A 412 10.62 16.23 -11.59
CA VAL A 412 11.28 15.84 -12.85
C VAL A 412 10.45 14.84 -13.63
N LEU A 413 9.83 13.86 -12.95
CA LEU A 413 8.96 12.87 -13.58
C LEU A 413 7.70 13.50 -14.19
N VAL A 414 7.03 14.42 -13.49
CA VAL A 414 5.87 15.12 -14.07
C VAL A 414 6.28 15.90 -15.32
N GLY A 415 7.34 16.71 -15.25
CA GLY A 415 7.80 17.50 -16.38
C GLY A 415 8.16 16.64 -17.60
N GLY A 416 8.92 15.57 -17.39
CA GLY A 416 9.31 14.64 -18.45
C GLY A 416 8.14 13.86 -19.04
N LEU A 417 7.28 13.27 -18.21
CA LEU A 417 6.13 12.49 -18.69
C LEU A 417 5.15 13.33 -19.51
N ARG A 418 5.02 14.63 -19.20
CA ARG A 418 4.23 15.57 -20.02
C ARG A 418 4.81 15.75 -21.42
N VAL A 419 6.11 16.06 -21.54
CA VAL A 419 6.73 16.29 -22.85
C VAL A 419 6.87 15.01 -23.67
N LEU A 420 6.98 13.85 -23.01
CA LEU A 420 6.97 12.53 -23.65
C LEU A 420 5.58 12.09 -24.15
N GLY A 421 4.52 12.85 -23.84
CA GLY A 421 3.16 12.55 -24.25
C GLY A 421 2.51 11.40 -23.47
N ALA A 422 2.95 11.16 -22.23
CA ALA A 422 2.45 10.05 -21.41
C ALA A 422 1.11 10.33 -20.70
N SER A 423 0.48 11.48 -20.96
CA SER A 423 -0.86 11.82 -20.45
C SER A 423 -1.92 10.83 -20.95
N ALA A 424 -2.79 10.35 -20.07
CA ALA A 424 -3.82 9.40 -20.45
C ALA A 424 -4.94 10.07 -21.28
N GLY A 425 -5.56 9.29 -22.17
CA GLY A 425 -6.68 9.74 -23.00
C GLY A 425 -6.31 10.74 -24.10
N GLY A 426 -5.02 10.87 -24.42
CA GLY A 426 -4.54 11.83 -25.43
C GLY A 426 -4.70 13.30 -25.01
N SER A 427 -4.90 13.56 -23.72
CA SER A 427 -5.02 14.92 -23.19
C SER A 427 -3.79 15.76 -23.51
N ARG A 428 -4.01 16.97 -24.03
CA ARG A 428 -2.97 17.97 -24.27
C ARG A 428 -2.71 18.86 -23.06
N HIS A 429 -3.45 18.68 -21.97
CA HIS A 429 -3.27 19.48 -20.76
C HIS A 429 -1.88 19.22 -20.17
N GLY A 430 -1.13 20.29 -19.90
CA GLY A 430 0.21 20.22 -19.35
C GLY A 430 1.31 19.83 -20.33
N VAL A 431 1.02 19.62 -21.62
CA VAL A 431 2.04 19.35 -22.65
C VAL A 431 2.60 20.68 -23.17
N LEU A 432 3.58 21.22 -22.45
CA LEU A 432 4.10 22.58 -22.66
C LEU A 432 5.36 22.53 -23.50
N THR A 433 5.21 22.00 -24.69
CA THR A 433 6.27 21.90 -25.68
C THR A 433 5.66 21.87 -27.06
N GLU A 434 6.40 22.39 -28.02
CA GLU A 434 6.09 22.27 -29.45
C GLU A 434 6.71 21.01 -30.06
N ARG A 435 7.49 20.25 -29.28
CA ARG A 435 8.18 19.03 -29.70
C ARG A 435 7.78 17.82 -28.84
N PRO A 436 6.50 17.39 -28.80
CA PRO A 436 6.10 16.19 -28.06
C PRO A 436 6.91 14.96 -28.47
N GLY A 437 7.23 14.11 -27.50
CA GLY A 437 8.08 12.92 -27.69
C GLY A 437 9.58 13.20 -27.55
N VAL A 438 9.97 14.45 -27.27
CA VAL A 438 11.35 14.84 -27.00
C VAL A 438 11.53 15.10 -25.50
N LEU A 439 12.60 14.55 -24.90
CA LEU A 439 12.87 14.72 -23.48
C LEU A 439 13.62 16.06 -23.26
N SER A 440 12.86 17.14 -23.08
CA SER A 440 13.37 18.48 -22.82
C SER A 440 12.80 19.06 -21.52
N ASN A 441 13.47 20.09 -20.98
CA ASN A 441 12.98 20.86 -19.84
C ASN A 441 11.91 21.91 -20.23
N ASP A 442 11.32 21.81 -21.44
CA ASP A 442 10.34 22.76 -21.99
C ASP A 442 9.14 22.94 -21.06
N PHE A 443 8.73 21.88 -20.34
CA PHE A 443 7.66 21.97 -19.34
C PHE A 443 7.92 23.10 -18.33
N PHE A 444 9.13 23.16 -17.76
CA PHE A 444 9.47 24.13 -16.72
C PHE A 444 9.71 25.52 -17.30
N VAL A 445 10.42 25.61 -18.42
CA VAL A 445 10.68 26.88 -19.12
C VAL A 445 9.36 27.57 -19.47
N ASN A 446 8.41 26.85 -20.07
CA ASN A 446 7.11 27.39 -20.46
C ASN A 446 6.13 27.55 -19.29
N LEU A 447 6.33 26.85 -18.18
CA LEU A 447 5.57 27.07 -16.94
C LEU A 447 5.97 28.37 -16.25
N LEU A 448 7.26 28.69 -16.25
CA LEU A 448 7.81 29.83 -15.52
C LEU A 448 7.93 31.10 -16.38
N ASP A 449 7.59 31.02 -17.67
CA ASP A 449 7.49 32.18 -18.56
C ASP A 449 6.42 33.17 -18.10
N MET A 450 6.88 34.32 -17.59
CA MET A 450 6.01 35.40 -17.12
C MET A 450 5.25 36.11 -18.25
N ALA A 451 5.63 35.91 -19.52
CA ALA A 451 4.84 36.36 -20.65
C ALA A 451 3.53 35.59 -20.80
N THR A 452 3.35 34.47 -20.09
CA THR A 452 2.07 33.76 -20.00
C THR A 452 1.32 34.20 -18.73
N THR A 453 0.02 34.44 -18.86
CA THR A 453 -0.90 34.65 -17.72
C THR A 453 -1.89 33.49 -17.64
N TRP A 454 -2.20 33.06 -16.42
CA TRP A 454 -3.06 31.90 -16.15
C TRP A 454 -4.39 32.34 -15.57
N ALA A 455 -5.48 31.80 -16.10
CA ALA A 455 -6.82 31.97 -15.55
C ALA A 455 -7.55 30.62 -15.53
N PRO A 456 -8.38 30.35 -14.52
CA PRO A 456 -9.22 29.16 -14.52
C PRO A 456 -10.25 29.24 -15.64
N VAL A 457 -10.59 28.09 -16.22
CA VAL A 457 -11.63 27.99 -17.28
C VAL A 457 -13.02 28.25 -16.70
N ASP A 458 -13.24 27.89 -15.44
CA ASP A 458 -14.50 28.05 -14.72
C ASP A 458 -14.27 28.29 -13.21
N GLU A 459 -15.35 28.38 -12.45
CA GLU A 459 -15.30 28.60 -10.99
C GLU A 459 -14.77 27.40 -10.19
N HIS A 460 -14.72 26.21 -10.79
CA HIS A 460 -14.21 25.00 -10.13
C HIS A 460 -12.68 25.02 -10.04
N GLY A 461 -12.00 25.68 -10.99
CA GLY A 461 -10.55 25.85 -10.93
C GLY A 461 -9.77 24.53 -11.04
N GLU A 462 -10.29 23.58 -11.82
CA GLU A 462 -9.63 22.31 -12.13
C GLU A 462 -8.77 22.39 -13.40
N LEU A 463 -9.21 23.21 -14.36
CA LEU A 463 -8.52 23.48 -15.63
C LEU A 463 -8.25 24.97 -15.79
N PHE A 464 -7.14 25.28 -16.46
CA PHE A 464 -6.63 26.64 -16.62
C PHE A 464 -6.14 26.88 -18.04
N GLU A 465 -6.36 28.09 -18.52
CA GLU A 465 -5.82 28.59 -19.78
C GLU A 465 -4.63 29.51 -19.53
N GLY A 466 -3.54 29.25 -20.26
CA GLY A 466 -2.38 30.10 -20.33
C GLY A 466 -2.44 30.94 -21.59
N ARG A 467 -2.55 32.26 -21.44
CA ARG A 467 -2.63 33.22 -22.55
C ARG A 467 -1.40 34.12 -22.59
N ASP A 468 -0.97 34.53 -23.78
CA ASP A 468 0.04 35.57 -23.89
C ASP A 468 -0.45 36.84 -23.20
N ARG A 469 0.39 37.42 -22.35
CA ARG A 469 0.05 38.56 -21.49
C ARG A 469 -0.22 39.83 -22.29
N ARG A 470 0.32 39.97 -23.50
CA ARG A 470 0.16 41.16 -24.34
C ARG A 470 -0.98 41.00 -25.34
N SER A 471 -1.02 39.90 -26.08
CA SER A 471 -2.00 39.67 -27.15
C SER A 471 -3.29 39.00 -26.67
N GLY A 472 -3.26 38.30 -25.53
CA GLY A 472 -4.37 37.48 -25.04
C GLY A 472 -4.55 36.15 -25.78
N GLU A 473 -3.67 35.83 -26.72
CA GLU A 473 -3.71 34.59 -27.50
C GLU A 473 -3.53 33.36 -26.61
N LEU A 474 -4.36 32.34 -26.80
CA LEU A 474 -4.26 31.09 -26.07
C LEU A 474 -2.98 30.35 -26.48
N ARG A 475 -2.10 30.09 -25.50
CA ARG A 475 -0.88 29.31 -25.69
C ARG A 475 -1.03 27.88 -25.22
N TRP A 476 -1.59 27.70 -24.04
CA TRP A 476 -1.53 26.43 -23.31
C TRP A 476 -2.81 26.17 -22.52
N SER A 477 -3.07 24.91 -22.21
CA SER A 477 -4.08 24.49 -21.21
C SER A 477 -3.46 23.53 -20.20
N ARG A 478 -3.92 23.56 -18.95
CA ARG A 478 -3.30 22.85 -17.83
C ARG A 478 -4.31 22.45 -16.76
N SER A 479 -3.98 21.41 -16.01
CA SER A 479 -4.69 21.07 -14.78
C SER A 479 -4.03 21.69 -13.54
N ARG A 480 -4.68 21.51 -12.38
CA ARG A 480 -4.07 21.83 -11.07
C ARG A 480 -2.73 21.15 -10.84
N VAL A 481 -2.61 19.88 -11.27
CA VAL A 481 -1.38 19.07 -11.14
C VAL A 481 -0.22 19.69 -11.91
N ASP A 482 -0.49 20.38 -13.01
CA ASP A 482 0.55 21.05 -13.79
C ASP A 482 0.94 22.40 -13.18
N LEU A 483 -0.05 23.19 -12.74
CA LEU A 483 0.18 24.55 -12.22
C LEU A 483 0.76 24.60 -10.81
N VAL A 484 0.60 23.54 -10.01
CA VAL A 484 1.13 23.50 -8.64
C VAL A 484 2.65 23.76 -8.62
N PHE A 485 3.37 23.31 -9.65
CA PHE A 485 4.82 23.52 -9.81
C PHE A 485 5.22 24.98 -10.11
N GLY A 486 4.27 25.84 -10.49
CA GLY A 486 4.51 27.29 -10.63
C GLY A 486 3.96 28.11 -9.47
N SER A 487 3.26 27.48 -8.53
CA SER A 487 2.47 28.13 -7.48
C SER A 487 2.97 27.83 -6.07
N ASN A 488 3.11 26.54 -5.72
CA ASN A 488 3.68 26.16 -4.43
C ASN A 488 5.15 26.61 -4.38
N SER A 489 5.53 27.37 -3.35
CA SER A 489 6.85 28.01 -3.30
C SER A 489 8.02 27.01 -3.31
N GLN A 490 7.88 25.84 -2.70
CA GLN A 490 8.91 24.80 -2.71
C GLN A 490 8.99 24.09 -4.07
N LEU A 491 7.85 23.68 -4.63
CA LEU A 491 7.83 23.04 -5.95
C LEU A 491 8.28 24.00 -7.05
N ARG A 492 7.94 25.28 -6.93
CA ARG A 492 8.43 26.34 -7.82
C ARG A 492 9.93 26.50 -7.76
N ALA A 493 10.52 26.52 -6.56
CA ALA A 493 11.98 26.59 -6.43
C ALA A 493 12.69 25.41 -7.11
N ILE A 494 12.10 24.20 -7.05
CA ILE A 494 12.62 23.03 -7.77
C ILE A 494 12.43 23.19 -9.30
N ALA A 495 11.26 23.64 -9.74
CA ALA A 495 10.98 23.90 -11.16
C ALA A 495 11.94 24.94 -11.76
N GLU A 496 12.30 25.98 -10.98
CA GLU A 496 13.24 27.01 -11.39
C GLU A 496 14.64 26.43 -11.67
N VAL A 497 15.12 25.45 -10.90
CA VAL A 497 16.39 24.75 -11.16
C VAL A 497 16.37 24.09 -12.55
N TYR A 498 15.30 23.39 -12.91
CA TYR A 498 15.22 22.74 -14.21
C TYR A 498 14.95 23.71 -15.36
N ALA A 499 14.37 24.88 -15.10
CA ALA A 499 14.12 25.91 -16.12
C ALA A 499 15.33 26.80 -16.43
N GLN A 500 16.40 26.72 -15.65
CA GLN A 500 17.63 27.47 -15.91
C GLN A 500 18.24 27.11 -17.27
N SER A 501 19.02 28.04 -17.84
CA SER A 501 19.69 27.84 -19.14
C SER A 501 20.69 26.68 -19.16
N ASP A 502 21.21 26.28 -18.00
CA ASP A 502 22.09 25.14 -17.76
C ASP A 502 21.35 23.92 -17.15
N GLY A 503 20.02 24.00 -17.00
CA GLY A 503 19.21 22.95 -16.37
C GLY A 503 18.88 21.76 -17.26
N ALA A 504 19.10 21.85 -18.58
CA ALA A 504 18.63 20.85 -19.54
C ALA A 504 19.33 19.47 -19.40
N GLU A 505 20.66 19.45 -19.28
CA GLU A 505 21.43 18.20 -19.06
C GLU A 505 21.08 17.55 -17.72
N ARG A 506 21.02 18.37 -16.66
CA ARG A 506 20.61 17.91 -15.33
C ARG A 506 19.20 17.32 -15.35
N PHE A 507 18.25 17.98 -16.01
CA PHE A 507 16.87 17.50 -16.12
C PHE A 507 16.81 16.10 -16.72
N VAL A 508 17.53 15.84 -17.81
CA VAL A 508 17.53 14.53 -18.47
C VAL A 508 18.13 13.46 -17.56
N CYS A 509 19.27 13.72 -16.94
CA CYS A 509 19.91 12.79 -15.99
C CYS A 509 19.01 12.48 -14.78
N ASP A 510 18.44 13.52 -14.16
CA ASP A 510 17.55 13.38 -13.00
C ASP A 510 16.24 12.66 -13.39
N PHE A 511 15.72 12.88 -14.61
CA PHE A 511 14.57 12.17 -15.14
C PHE A 511 14.85 10.67 -15.30
N VAL A 512 15.98 10.32 -15.93
CA VAL A 512 16.38 8.91 -16.12
C VAL A 512 16.58 8.21 -14.77
N SER A 513 17.22 8.88 -13.81
CA SER A 513 17.40 8.34 -12.46
C SER A 513 16.05 8.05 -11.78
N ALA A 514 15.13 9.02 -11.79
CA ALA A 514 13.81 8.86 -11.21
C ALA A 514 12.95 7.81 -11.97
N TRP A 515 13.09 7.72 -13.30
CA TRP A 515 12.45 6.71 -14.12
C TRP A 515 12.90 5.29 -13.72
N VAL A 516 14.22 5.05 -13.67
CA VAL A 516 14.80 3.76 -13.27
C VAL A 516 14.36 3.39 -11.86
N LYS A 517 14.34 4.34 -10.92
CA LYS A 517 13.83 4.11 -9.56
C LYS A 517 12.40 3.56 -9.55
N VAL A 518 11.50 4.10 -10.38
CA VAL A 518 10.12 3.60 -10.48
C VAL A 518 10.07 2.23 -11.16
N MET A 519 10.86 2.03 -12.22
CA MET A 519 10.91 0.74 -12.93
C MET A 519 11.40 -0.39 -12.02
N ASP A 520 12.36 -0.12 -11.14
CA ASP A 520 12.98 -1.09 -10.23
C ASP A 520 12.34 -1.12 -8.83
N ALA A 521 11.22 -0.41 -8.61
CA ALA A 521 10.62 -0.26 -7.28
C ALA A 521 10.19 -1.59 -6.62
N ASP A 522 9.89 -2.61 -7.41
CA ASP A 522 9.50 -3.95 -6.95
C ASP A 522 10.63 -5.01 -7.09
N ARG A 523 11.85 -4.59 -7.40
CA ARG A 523 13.01 -5.47 -7.63
C ARG A 523 13.73 -5.87 -6.34
N PHE A 524 12.96 -6.43 -5.42
CA PHE A 524 13.46 -6.96 -4.16
C PHE A 524 14.38 -8.18 -4.33
N ASP A 525 14.39 -8.78 -5.53
CA ASP A 525 15.33 -9.84 -5.92
C ASP A 525 16.77 -9.34 -6.11
N LEU A 526 16.96 -8.04 -6.38
CA LEU A 526 18.27 -7.43 -6.59
C LEU A 526 18.94 -6.91 -5.32
N THR A 527 18.18 -6.65 -4.26
CA THR A 527 18.62 -5.90 -3.05
C THR A 527 18.90 -6.79 -1.85
N ARG A 528 19.34 -8.03 -2.07
CA ARG A 528 19.71 -8.96 -0.97
C ARG A 528 21.07 -8.67 -0.35
#